data_AF-A0A0Q8XAG8-F1
#
_entry.id   AF-A0A0Q8XAG8-F1
#
_cell.length_a   1.000
_cell.length_b   1.000
_cell.length_c   1.000
_cell.angle_alpha   90.00
_cell.angle_beta   90.00
_cell.angle_gamma   90.00
#
_symmetry.space_group_name_H-M   'P 1'
#
loop_
_entity.id
_entity.type
_entity.pdbx_description
1 polymer ?
#
loop_
_entity_poly.entity_id
_entity_poly.type
_entity_poly.pdbx_seq_one_letter_code
_entity_poly.pdbx_strand_id
1 'polypeptide(L)'
;MRKHRTWRDDLDRVLLLLGCLALAVLVVFVVIAVVSSIGGKDAGDTCTELEAWYEENPGDSNVSIAKDYYRLCDDLPPPVINGELSMDDVS
;
A
#
# COMPACT_ATOMS: atom_id res chain seq x y z
N MET A 1 31.79 19.85 -47.54
CA MET A 1 30.70 20.14 -46.57
C MET A 1 29.87 18.88 -46.26
N ARG A 2 30.43 17.83 -45.62
CA ARG A 2 29.68 16.59 -45.26
C ARG A 2 29.72 16.22 -43.77
N LYS A 3 30.66 16.77 -42.99
CA LYS A 3 30.92 16.41 -41.59
C LYS A 3 29.91 16.99 -40.59
N HIS A 4 29.13 18.00 -41.00
CA HIS A 4 28.22 18.74 -40.10
C HIS A 4 26.82 18.11 -39.97
N ARG A 5 26.47 17.14 -40.83
CA ARG A 5 25.15 16.51 -40.84
C ARG A 5 25.07 15.35 -39.83
N THR A 6 26.11 14.52 -39.80
CA THR A 6 26.20 13.33 -38.93
C THR A 6 26.17 13.67 -37.43
N TRP A 7 26.79 14.78 -37.01
CA TRP A 7 26.81 15.18 -35.59
C TRP A 7 25.43 15.62 -35.08
N ARG A 8 24.60 16.17 -35.97
CA ARG A 8 23.23 16.58 -35.63
C ARG A 8 22.33 15.36 -35.47
N ASP A 9 22.48 14.39 -36.39
CA ASP A 9 21.77 13.11 -36.34
C ASP A 9 22.15 12.29 -35.07
N ASP A 10 23.40 12.34 -34.63
CA ASP A 10 23.84 11.68 -33.39
C ASP A 10 23.30 12.38 -32.13
N LEU A 11 23.21 13.71 -32.13
CA LEU A 11 22.60 14.46 -31.02
C LEU A 11 21.11 14.18 -30.89
N ASP A 12 20.38 14.14 -32.01
CA ASP A 12 18.95 13.81 -32.01
C ASP A 12 18.70 12.40 -31.46
N ARG A 13 19.58 11.44 -31.78
CA ARG A 13 19.53 10.08 -31.22
C ARG A 13 19.80 10.06 -29.72
N VAL A 14 20.80 10.81 -29.24
CA VAL A 14 21.11 10.91 -27.80
C VAL A 14 19.96 11.56 -27.04
N LEU A 15 19.38 12.64 -27.58
CA LEU A 15 18.20 13.30 -27.02
C LEU A 15 16.99 12.38 -26.93
N LEU A 16 16.74 11.58 -27.98
CA LEU A 16 15.69 10.57 -27.97
C LEU A 16 15.92 9.49 -26.92
N LEU A 17 17.15 8.98 -26.79
CA LEU A 17 17.50 7.97 -25.79
C LEU A 17 17.34 8.50 -24.36
N LEU A 18 17.80 9.73 -24.10
CA LEU A 18 17.64 10.38 -22.81
C LEU A 18 16.16 10.65 -22.49
N GLY A 19 15.38 11.05 -23.49
CA GLY A 19 13.93 11.24 -23.35
C GLY A 19 13.20 9.93 -23.03
N CYS A 20 13.54 8.84 -23.71
CA CYS A 20 13.00 7.51 -23.43
C CYS A 20 13.38 7.01 -22.03
N LEU A 21 14.64 7.24 -21.61
CA LEU A 21 15.10 6.88 -20.27
C LEU A 21 14.33 7.67 -19.19
N ALA A 22 14.19 8.99 -19.37
CA ALA A 22 13.44 9.84 -18.44
C ALA A 22 11.96 9.43 -18.36
N LEU A 23 11.33 9.12 -19.50
CA LEU A 23 9.96 8.61 -19.55
C LEU A 23 9.84 7.27 -18.81
N ALA A 24 10.77 6.34 -19.03
CA ALA A 24 10.78 5.05 -18.35
C ALA A 24 10.90 5.20 -16.83
N VAL A 25 11.79 6.10 -16.36
CA VAL A 25 11.93 6.42 -14.93
C VAL A 25 10.62 6.97 -14.37
N LEU A 26 9.97 7.90 -15.08
CA LEU A 26 8.70 8.48 -14.65
C LEU A 26 7.60 7.41 -14.56
N VAL A 27 7.50 6.52 -15.55
CA VAL A 27 6.58 5.38 -15.52
C VAL A 27 6.83 4.48 -14.32
N VAL A 28 8.09 4.17 -14.00
CA VAL A 28 8.43 3.38 -12.81
C VAL A 28 7.96 4.08 -11.53
N PHE A 29 8.18 5.39 -11.40
CA PHE A 29 7.67 6.14 -10.24
C PHE A 29 6.15 6.12 -10.11
N VAL A 30 5.43 6.27 -11.24
CA VAL A 30 3.96 6.19 -11.25
C VAL A 30 3.49 4.79 -10.87
N VAL A 31 4.14 3.74 -11.39
CA VAL A 31 3.84 2.35 -11.01
C VAL A 31 4.09 2.13 -9.53
N ILE A 32 5.22 2.60 -8.98
CA ILE A 32 5.51 2.50 -7.54
C ILE A 32 4.45 3.25 -6.71
N ALA A 33 4.04 4.46 -7.12
CA ALA A 33 3.03 5.23 -6.40
C ALA A 33 1.64 4.56 -6.46
N VAL A 34 1.27 4.00 -7.61
CA VAL A 34 0.03 3.25 -7.79
C VAL A 34 0.08 1.94 -7.01
N VAL A 35 1.18 1.19 -7.07
CA VAL A 35 1.38 -0.04 -6.28
C VAL A 35 1.47 0.27 -4.79
N SER A 36 1.96 1.43 -4.35
CA SER A 36 1.92 1.81 -2.93
C SER A 36 0.51 2.21 -2.49
N SER A 37 -0.27 2.84 -3.38
CA SER A 37 -1.68 3.17 -3.15
C SER A 37 -2.59 1.93 -3.18
N ILE A 38 -2.23 0.94 -3.99
CA ILE A 38 -2.94 -0.35 -4.07
C ILE A 38 -2.40 -1.32 -3.02
N GLY A 39 -1.11 -1.28 -2.67
CA GLY A 39 -0.43 -2.14 -1.71
C GLY A 39 -0.70 -1.80 -0.24
N GLY A 40 -1.44 -0.71 0.02
CA GLY A 40 -2.19 -0.57 1.27
C GLY A 40 -3.40 -1.51 1.37
N LYS A 41 -3.73 -2.28 0.32
CA LYS A 41 -4.86 -3.23 0.27
C LYS A 41 -4.50 -4.67 0.59
N ASP A 42 -3.29 -4.97 1.08
CA ASP A 42 -3.06 -6.24 1.79
C ASP A 42 -3.48 -6.14 3.28
N ALA A 43 -3.79 -4.93 3.76
CA ALA A 43 -4.50 -4.67 5.01
C ALA A 43 -6.00 -4.38 4.79
N GLY A 44 -6.47 -4.44 3.53
CA GLY A 44 -7.76 -3.90 3.10
C GLY A 44 -8.96 -4.85 3.16
N ASP A 45 -8.75 -6.15 3.31
CA ASP A 45 -9.85 -7.12 3.38
C ASP A 45 -10.11 -7.65 4.80
N THR A 46 -9.26 -7.37 5.79
CA THR A 46 -9.43 -7.94 7.14
C THR A 46 -9.98 -6.95 8.15
N CYS A 47 -9.53 -5.69 8.20
CA CYS A 47 -10.02 -4.76 9.22
C CYS A 47 -11.52 -4.45 9.04
N THR A 48 -11.96 -4.09 7.83
CA THR A 48 -13.39 -3.83 7.56
C THR A 48 -14.26 -5.08 7.72
N GLU A 49 -13.73 -6.27 7.40
CA GLU A 49 -14.41 -7.54 7.66
C GLU A 49 -14.52 -7.81 9.18
N LEU A 50 -13.47 -7.51 9.95
CA LEU A 50 -13.47 -7.65 11.40
C LEU A 50 -14.36 -6.61 12.08
N GLU A 51 -14.41 -5.37 11.58
CA GLU A 51 -15.36 -4.34 12.03
C GLU A 51 -16.79 -4.82 11.81
N ALA A 52 -17.12 -5.29 10.60
CA ALA A 52 -18.44 -5.85 10.29
C ALA A 52 -18.76 -7.08 11.16
N TRP A 53 -17.79 -7.95 11.41
CA TRP A 53 -17.96 -9.09 12.31
C TRP A 53 -18.36 -8.66 13.71
N TYR A 54 -17.73 -7.61 14.26
CA TYR A 54 -18.07 -7.06 15.57
C TYR A 54 -19.40 -6.29 15.58
N GLU A 55 -19.81 -5.67 14.47
CA GLU A 55 -21.16 -5.12 14.33
C GLU A 55 -22.23 -6.22 14.41
N GLU A 56 -21.97 -7.38 13.79
CA GLU A 56 -22.86 -8.55 13.83
C GLU A 56 -22.77 -9.34 15.15
N ASN A 57 -21.61 -9.31 15.81
CA ASN A 57 -21.29 -10.07 17.03
C ASN A 57 -20.66 -9.16 18.12
N PRO A 58 -21.42 -8.22 18.70
CA PRO A 58 -20.86 -7.17 19.58
C PRO A 58 -20.32 -7.66 20.93
N GLY A 59 -20.55 -8.92 21.29
CA GLY A 59 -20.05 -9.56 22.51
C GLY A 59 -19.08 -10.71 22.26
N ASP A 60 -18.50 -10.80 21.06
CA ASP A 60 -17.51 -11.83 20.76
C ASP A 60 -16.16 -11.47 21.39
N SER A 61 -15.86 -12.05 22.55
CA SER A 61 -14.58 -11.85 23.26
C SER A 61 -13.50 -12.85 22.82
N ASN A 62 -13.52 -13.33 21.58
CA ASN A 62 -12.49 -14.22 21.08
C ASN A 62 -11.13 -13.51 20.93
N VAL A 63 -10.16 -13.95 21.73
CA VAL A 63 -8.79 -13.40 21.76
C VAL A 63 -8.10 -13.42 20.40
N SER A 64 -8.30 -14.45 19.56
CA SER A 64 -7.63 -14.50 18.26
C SER A 64 -8.13 -13.41 17.32
N ILE A 65 -9.45 -13.18 17.32
CA ILE A 65 -10.10 -12.14 16.52
C ILE A 65 -9.69 -10.76 17.04
N ALA A 66 -9.66 -10.57 18.36
CA ALA A 66 -9.25 -9.33 18.98
C ALA A 66 -7.77 -8.98 18.70
N LYS A 67 -6.88 -9.99 18.66
CA LYS A 67 -5.47 -9.81 18.22
C LYS A 67 -5.35 -9.42 16.77
N ASP A 68 -6.12 -10.07 15.90
CA ASP A 68 -6.13 -9.74 14.48
C ASP A 68 -6.68 -8.33 14.26
N TYR A 69 -7.73 -7.93 14.98
CA TYR A 69 -8.25 -6.56 14.96
C TYR A 69 -7.18 -5.56 15.42
N TYR A 70 -6.55 -5.78 16.58
CA TYR A 70 -5.51 -4.88 17.10
C TYR A 70 -4.33 -4.76 16.12
N ARG A 71 -3.91 -5.86 15.49
CA ARG A 71 -2.80 -5.89 14.53
C ARG A 71 -3.14 -5.27 13.18
N LEU A 72 -4.37 -5.44 12.69
CA LEU A 72 -4.76 -5.10 11.32
C LEU A 72 -5.44 -3.73 11.23
N CYS A 73 -6.19 -3.36 12.27
CA CYS A 73 -6.85 -2.06 12.39
C CYS A 73 -6.01 -1.01 13.14
N ASP A 74 -4.96 -1.43 13.88
CA ASP A 74 -4.18 -0.56 14.77
C ASP A 74 -5.07 0.23 15.76
N ASP A 75 -6.17 -0.40 16.18
CA ASP A 75 -7.17 0.16 17.10
C ASP A 75 -7.56 -0.86 18.17
N LEU A 76 -8.11 -0.37 19.29
CA LEU A 76 -8.55 -1.20 20.40
C LEU A 76 -9.76 -2.04 20.00
N PRO A 77 -9.69 -3.38 20.09
CA PRO A 77 -10.81 -4.23 19.75
C PRO A 77 -12.00 -3.99 20.70
N PRO A 78 -13.25 -4.05 20.23
CA PRO A 78 -14.45 -3.90 21.06
C PRO A 78 -14.47 -4.70 22.38
N PRO A 79 -14.03 -5.98 22.43
CA PRO A 79 -13.95 -6.72 23.69
C PRO A 79 -12.94 -6.18 24.71
N VAL A 80 -11.95 -5.39 24.30
CA VAL A 80 -11.07 -4.68 25.26
C VAL A 80 -11.74 -3.39 25.75
N ILE A 81 -12.44 -2.69 24.86
CA ILE A 81 -13.17 -1.45 25.20
C ILE A 81 -14.31 -1.73 26.20
N ASN A 82 -15.04 -2.82 26.01
CA ASN A 82 -16.16 -3.20 26.87
C ASN A 82 -15.72 -3.91 28.18
N GLY A 83 -14.42 -4.20 28.32
CA GLY A 83 -13.82 -4.82 29.50
C GLY A 83 -13.93 -6.34 29.58
N GLU A 84 -14.32 -7.02 28.50
CA GLU A 84 -14.37 -8.49 28.42
C GLU A 84 -12.98 -9.13 28.26
N LEU A 85 -12.04 -8.43 27.63
CA LEU A 85 -10.63 -8.76 27.50
C LEU A 85 -9.75 -7.64 28.06
N SER A 86 -8.54 -7.99 28.46
CA SER A 86 -7.51 -7.03 28.85
C SER A 86 -6.55 -6.73 27.69
N MET A 87 -5.79 -5.64 27.81
CA MET A 87 -4.77 -5.31 26.82
C MET A 87 -3.69 -6.40 26.72
N ASP A 88 -3.39 -7.07 27.84
CA ASP A 88 -2.40 -8.16 27.90
C ASP A 88 -2.83 -9.38 27.08
N ASP A 89 -4.14 -9.55 26.85
CA ASP A 89 -4.67 -10.65 26.05
C ASP A 89 -4.46 -10.42 24.55
N VAL A 90 -4.33 -9.17 24.10
CA VAL A 90 -4.29 -8.80 22.68
C VAL A 90 -2.97 -8.18 22.20
N SER A 91 -2.09 -7.79 23.13
CA SER A 91 -0.73 -7.27 22.84
C SER A 91 0.26 -8.34 22.38
#